data_AF-A0A0A8JJH2-F1
#
_entry.id   AF-A0A0A8JJH2-F1
#
_cell.length_a   1.000
_cell.length_b   1.000
_cell.length_c   1.000
_cell.angle_alpha   90.00
_cell.angle_beta   90.00
_cell.angle_gamma   90.00
#
_symmetry.space_group_name_H-M   'P 1'
#
loop_
_entity.id
_entity.type
_entity.pdbx_description
1 polymer ?
#
loop_
_entity_poly.entity_id
_entity_poly.type
_entity_poly.pdbx_seq_one_letter_code
_entity_poly.pdbx_strand_id
1 'polypeptide(L)' 'MNQNILFRNNVNITGKGTKTMIFAPGFGCDQNMWRLVAPFFEEHFRVILFLSPVMGEKNSQ' A
#
# COMPACT_ATOMS: atom_id res chain seq x y z
N MET A 1 12.58 -12.32 5.75
CA MET A 1 11.84 -11.15 5.21
C MET A 1 12.76 -9.95 5.25
N ASN A 2 13.04 -9.34 4.10
CA ASN A 2 14.03 -8.26 3.99
C ASN A 2 13.35 -6.93 4.36
N GLN A 3 13.49 -6.49 5.62
CA GLN A 3 12.85 -5.30 6.23
C GLN A 3 12.95 -4.05 5.34
N ASN A 4 14.03 -3.95 4.56
CA ASN A 4 14.33 -2.84 3.64
C ASN A 4 13.25 -2.66 2.55
N ILE A 5 12.65 -3.75 2.06
CA ILE A 5 11.63 -3.70 0.98
C ILE A 5 10.31 -3.11 1.49
N LEU A 6 9.92 -3.42 2.73
CA LEU A 6 8.67 -2.93 3.31
C LEU A 6 8.73 -1.42 3.59
N PHE A 7 9.87 -0.96 4.11
CA PHE A 7 10.11 0.46 4.36
C PHE A 7 10.18 1.26 3.05
N ARG A 8 10.93 0.78 2.06
CA ARG A 8 11.06 1.43 0.73
C ARG A 8 9.71 1.66 0.05
N ASN A 9 8.81 0.67 0.12
CA ASN A 9 7.50 0.73 -0.55
C ASN A 9 6.39 1.29 0.35
N ASN A 10 6.73 1.79 1.54
CA ASN A 10 5.79 2.34 2.53
C ASN A 10 4.54 1.46 2.71
N VAL A 11 4.77 0.17 2.96
CA VAL A 11 3.69 -0.82 3.02
C VAL A 11 2.84 -0.59 4.27
N ASN A 12 1.54 -0.38 4.08
CA ASN A 12 0.55 -0.35 5.14
C ASN A 12 -0.36 -1.57 5.04
N ILE A 13 -0.52 -2.28 6.16
CA ILE A 13 -1.34 -3.48 6.25
C ILE A 13 -2.46 -3.22 7.27
N THR A 14 -3.71 -3.32 6.80
CA THR A 14 -4.91 -3.12 7.62
C THR A 14 -5.90 -4.27 7.45
N GLY A 15 -7.00 -4.23 8.20
CA GLY A 15 -8.05 -5.25 8.16
C GLY A 15 -7.72 -6.55 8.90
N LYS A 16 -8.74 -7.40 9.02
CA LYS A 16 -8.71 -8.61 9.86
C LYS A 16 -9.11 -9.90 9.14
N GLY A 17 -9.36 -9.81 7.83
CA GLY A 17 -9.74 -10.95 7.01
C GLY A 17 -8.63 -12.00 6.83
N THR A 18 -9.04 -13.21 6.49
CA THR A 18 -8.11 -14.33 6.18
C THR A 18 -7.61 -14.28 4.74
N LYS A 19 -8.35 -13.62 3.84
CA LYS A 19 -7.97 -13.40 2.44
C LYS A 19 -7.26 -12.05 2.28
N THR A 20 -6.18 -12.02 1.52
CA THR A 20 -5.41 -10.80 1.27
C THR A 20 -5.87 -10.09 0.01
N MET A 21 -6.06 -8.78 0.07
CA MET A 21 -6.38 -7.90 -1.05
C MET A 21 -5.31 -6.80 -1.14
N ILE A 22 -4.73 -6.61 -2.32
CA ILE A 22 -3.62 -5.67 -2.54
C ILE A 22 -4.10 -4.53 -3.44
N PHE A 23 -3.94 -3.30 -2.97
CA PHE A 23 -4.22 -2.08 -3.73
C PHE A 23 -2.90 -1.48 -4.21
N ALA A 24 -2.68 -1.53 -5.52
CA ALA A 24 -1.53 -0.90 -6.16
C ALA A 24 -1.95 0.47 -6.73
N PRO A 25 -1.28 1.57 -6.36
CA PRO A 25 -1.53 2.88 -6.94
C PRO A 25 -1.07 2.94 -8.41
N GLY A 26 -1.81 3.70 -9.21
CA GLY A 26 -1.45 3.99 -10.60
C GLY A 26 -0.32 5.01 -10.72
N PHE A 27 0.08 5.31 -11.96
CA PHE A 27 1.13 6.29 -12.26
C PHE A 27 0.84 7.67 -11.64
N GLY A 28 1.85 8.28 -11.01
CA GLY A 28 1.77 9.64 -10.45
C GLY A 28 0.86 9.80 -9.23
N CYS A 29 0.34 8.71 -8.68
CA CYS A 29 -0.62 8.73 -7.57
C CYS A 29 -0.05 8.11 -6.31
N ASP A 30 -0.40 8.65 -5.14
CA ASP A 30 0.03 8.15 -3.85
C ASP A 30 -0.96 7.11 -3.27
N GLN A 31 -0.56 6.47 -2.17
CA GLN A 31 -1.40 5.50 -1.44
C GLN A 31 -2.72 6.09 -0.90
N ASN A 32 -2.86 7.41 -0.84
CA ASN A 32 -4.06 8.04 -0.30
C ASN A 32 -5.24 7.98 -1.29
N MET A 33 -5.00 7.65 -2.56
CA MET A 33 -6.08 7.43 -3.53
C MET A 33 -7.14 6.44 -3.03
N TRP A 34 -6.69 5.41 -2.31
CA TRP A 34 -7.56 4.35 -1.83
C TRP A 34 -8.11 4.60 -0.42
N ARG A 35 -7.84 5.77 0.21
CA ARG A 35 -8.28 6.07 1.59
C ARG A 35 -9.79 5.97 1.78
N LEU A 36 -10.57 6.25 0.73
CA LEU A 36 -12.03 6.16 0.76
C LEU A 36 -12.57 4.79 0.36
N VAL A 37 -11.75 3.91 -0.21
CA VAL A 37 -12.20 2.62 -0.77
C VAL A 37 -11.70 1.45 0.08
N ALA A 38 -10.42 1.48 0.47
CA ALA A 38 -9.77 0.45 1.27
C ALA A 38 -10.52 0.08 2.56
N PRO A 39 -11.06 1.03 3.36
CA PRO A 39 -11.74 0.69 4.61
C PRO A 39 -12.94 -0.25 4.45
N PHE A 40 -13.64 -0.21 3.31
CA PHE A 40 -14.79 -1.09 3.06
C PHE A 40 -14.42 -2.57 2.94
N PHE A 41 -13.15 -2.88 2.68
CA PHE A 41 -12.67 -4.26 2.53
C PHE A 41 -11.98 -4.77 3.80
N GLU A 42 -11.71 -3.92 4.78
CA GLU A 42 -10.96 -4.28 6.00
C GLU A 42 -11.69 -5.28 6.91
N GLU A 43 -13.03 -5.30 6.85
CA GLU A 43 -13.87 -6.24 7.61
C GLU A 43 -13.71 -7.68 7.13
N HIS A 44 -13.50 -7.88 5.82
CA HIS A 44 -13.48 -9.21 5.20
C HIS A 44 -12.12 -9.63 4.67
N PHE A 45 -11.22 -8.67 4.46
CA PHE A 45 -9.90 -8.89 3.86
C PHE A 45 -8.78 -8.30 4.72
N ARG A 46 -7.59 -8.88 4.58
CA ARG A 46 -6.34 -8.21 4.94
C ARG A 46 -5.96 -7.30 3.79
N VAL A 47 -6.07 -6.00 4.00
CA VAL A 47 -5.83 -4.98 2.99
C VAL A 47 -4.36 -4.58 3.03
N ILE A 48 -3.69 -4.59 1.89
CA ILE A 48 -2.30 -4.14 1.74
C ILE A 48 -2.26 -2.98 0.76
N LEU A 49 -1.78 -1.84 1.23
CA LEU A 49 -1.48 -0.64 0.44
C LEU A 49 0.05 -0.50 0.36
N PHE A 50 0.57 -0.20 -0.82
CA PHE A 50 2.00 0.09 -1.00
C PHE A 50 2.18 1.18 -2.06
N LEU A 51 3.32 1.87 -2.03
CA LEU A 51 3.71 2.83 -3.05
C LEU A 51 4.50 2.12 -4.15
N SER A 52 4.12 2.35 -5.41
CA SER A 52 4.91 1.87 -6.55
C SER A 52 6.19 2.71 -6.71
N PRO A 53 7.35 2.08 -6.98
CA PRO A 53 8.62 2.78 -7.16
C PRO A 53 8.68 3.71 -8.38
N VAL A 54 7.65 3.72 -9.23
CA VAL A 54 7.53 4.64 -10.37
C VAL A 54 7.21 6.08 -9.92
N MET A 55 6.98 6.31 -8.62
CA MET A 55 6.69 7.63 -8.04
C MET A 55 7.88 8.63 -8.02
N GLY A 56 8.86 8.47 -8.91
CA GLY A 56 10.08 9.26 -8.86
C GLY A 56 10.91 8.92 -7.62
N GLU A 57 12.20 8.74 -7.82
CA GLU A 57 13.12 8.74 -6.70
C GLU A 57 12.96 10.07 -5.95
N LYS A 58 12.41 10.07 -4.74
CA LYS A 58 12.85 11.06 -3.75
C LYS A 58 14.20 10.60 -3.20
N ASN A 59 15.19 10.57 -4.09
CA ASN A 59 16.59 10.77 -3.72
C ASN A 59 16.80 12.28 -3.67
N SER A 60 16.49 12.88 -2.53
CA SER A 60 17.18 14.09 -2.11
C SER A 60 17.82 13.81 -0.77
N GLN A 61 19.08 14.19 -0.72
CA GLN A 61 20.06 14.05 0.35
C GLN A 61 19.51 14.30 1.75
#